data_AF-A0A087UAD7-F1
#
_entry.id   AF-A0A087UAD7-F1
#
_cell.length_a   1.000
_cell.length_b   1.000
_cell.length_c   1.000
_cell.angle_alpha   90.00
_cell.angle_beta   90.00
_cell.angle_gamma   90.00
#
_symmetry.space_group_name_H-M   'P 1'
#
loop_
_entity.id
_entity.type
_entity.pdbx_description
1 polymer ?
#
loop_
_entity_poly.entity_id
_entity_poly.type
_entity_poly.pdbx_seq_one_letter_code
_entity_poly.pdbx_strand_id
1 'polypeptide(L)'
;MSENTCEICEKSIPRYKCPVCFIKFCCVECYKSHKESGQCVKKEDKSDLKLVAKNGEVQNYEFETEDTVKPEKLNLLAFHKGVRHSLENRHLRDMLEYLDSAQDPA
;
A
#
# COMPACT_ATOMS: atom_id res chain seq x y z
N MET A 1 -16.42 -17.85 -9.72
CA MET A 1 -17.06 -17.58 -8.41
C MET A 1 -15.97 -17.69 -7.37
N SER A 2 -15.50 -16.57 -6.80
CA SER A 2 -14.41 -16.60 -5.83
C SER A 2 -15.00 -16.92 -4.45
N GLU A 3 -14.79 -18.14 -3.99
CA GLU A 3 -15.22 -18.58 -2.66
C GLU A 3 -14.55 -17.74 -1.58
N ASN A 4 -15.34 -16.91 -0.90
CA ASN A 4 -14.89 -16.12 0.25
C ASN A 4 -14.95 -17.01 1.49
N THR A 5 -14.06 -17.99 1.56
CA THR A 5 -13.92 -18.96 2.66
C THR A 5 -12.75 -18.59 3.57
N CYS A 6 -12.74 -19.17 4.77
CA CYS A 6 -11.69 -19.02 5.76
C CYS A 6 -10.38 -19.56 5.18
N GLU A 7 -9.32 -18.75 5.16
CA GLU A 7 -8.01 -19.15 4.62
C GLU A 7 -7.24 -20.11 5.57
N ILE A 8 -7.82 -20.49 6.71
CA ILE A 8 -7.24 -21.45 7.66
C ILE A 8 -7.90 -22.82 7.56
N CYS A 9 -9.23 -22.87 7.46
CA CYS A 9 -9.97 -24.12 7.50
C CYS A 9 -10.78 -24.40 6.24
N GLU A 10 -10.92 -23.43 5.33
CA GLU A 10 -11.63 -23.49 4.04
C GLU A 10 -13.11 -23.94 4.10
N LYS A 11 -13.64 -24.15 5.32
CA LYS A 11 -14.98 -24.73 5.56
C LYS A 11 -16.08 -23.71 5.75
N SER A 12 -15.75 -22.46 6.05
CA SER A 12 -16.73 -21.46 6.49
C SER A 12 -16.39 -20.07 6.02
N ILE A 13 -17.40 -19.21 5.95
CA ILE A 13 -17.23 -17.80 5.60
C ILE A 13 -16.40 -17.11 6.71
N PRO A 14 -15.34 -16.36 6.37
CA PRO A 14 -14.54 -15.66 7.35
C PRO A 14 -15.31 -14.47 7.92
N ARG A 15 -15.26 -14.31 9.24
CA ARG A 15 -15.91 -13.21 9.98
C ARG A 15 -14.90 -12.17 10.46
N TYR A 16 -13.63 -12.54 10.53
CA TYR A 16 -12.57 -11.73 11.13
C TYR A 16 -11.31 -11.71 10.26
N LYS A 17 -10.41 -10.79 10.57
CA LYS A 17 -9.15 -10.57 9.86
C LYS A 17 -8.01 -10.42 10.87
N CYS A 18 -6.86 -11.03 10.61
CA CYS A 18 -5.68 -10.88 11.47
C CYS A 18 -5.09 -9.46 11.34
N PRO A 19 -4.79 -8.74 12.44
CA PRO A 19 -4.22 -7.39 12.38
C PRO A 19 -2.74 -7.36 11.96
N VAL A 20 -2.07 -8.52 11.91
CA VAL A 20 -0.63 -8.62 11.58
C VAL A 20 -0.41 -8.97 10.12
N CYS A 21 -1.06 -10.04 9.65
CA CYS A 21 -0.84 -10.61 8.32
C CYS A 21 -2.06 -10.50 7.41
N PHE A 22 -3.17 -9.94 7.91
CA PHE A 22 -4.38 -9.65 7.16
C PHE A 22 -5.14 -10.85 6.57
N ILE A 23 -4.79 -12.07 6.99
CA ILE A 23 -5.52 -13.30 6.61
C ILE A 23 -6.94 -13.31 7.18
N LYS A 24 -7.90 -13.81 6.41
CA LYS A 24 -9.31 -13.91 6.76
C LYS A 24 -9.60 -15.24 7.45
N PHE A 25 -10.26 -15.20 8.62
CA PHE A 25 -10.59 -16.39 9.40
C PHE A 25 -12.02 -16.39 9.93
N CYS A 26 -12.58 -17.57 10.21
CA CYS A 26 -13.98 -17.72 10.64
C CYS A 26 -14.18 -17.65 12.17
N CYS A 27 -13.22 -18.11 12.96
CA CYS A 27 -13.36 -18.21 14.43
C CYS A 27 -12.03 -18.08 15.17
N VAL A 28 -12.11 -17.99 16.50
CA VAL A 28 -10.94 -17.87 17.39
C VAL A 28 -10.02 -19.09 17.33
N GLU A 29 -10.54 -20.29 17.08
CA GLU A 29 -9.73 -21.49 16.90
C GLU A 29 -8.82 -21.36 15.67
N CYS A 30 -9.37 -20.90 14.54
CA CYS A 30 -8.59 -20.62 13.34
C CYS A 30 -7.52 -19.54 13.58
N TYR A 31 -7.81 -18.55 14.43
CA TYR A 31 -6.81 -17.54 14.81
C TYR A 31 -5.67 -18.14 15.65
N LYS A 32 -5.96 -19.05 16.58
CA LYS A 32 -4.94 -19.73 17.40
C LYS A 32 -4.07 -20.63 16.53
N SER A 33 -4.68 -21.49 15.70
CA SER A 33 -3.94 -22.37 14.78
C SER A 33 -3.06 -21.57 13.82
N HIS A 34 -3.56 -20.43 13.32
CA HIS A 34 -2.78 -19.50 12.51
C HIS A 34 -1.55 -18.95 13.25
N LYS A 35 -1.72 -18.53 14.50
CA LYS A 35 -0.65 -17.97 15.33
C LYS A 35 0.40 -19.03 15.71
N GLU A 36 -0.04 -20.25 16.03
CA GLU A 36 0.81 -21.38 16.41
C GLU A 36 1.59 -21.95 15.22
N SER A 37 1.03 -21.88 14.02
CA SER A 37 1.70 -22.34 12.79
C SER A 37 2.94 -21.52 12.42
N GLY A 38 3.21 -20.39 13.10
CA GLY A 38 4.38 -19.54 12.85
C GLY A 38 4.34 -18.75 11.54
N GLN A 39 3.28 -18.90 10.74
CA GLN A 39 3.11 -18.25 9.43
C GLN A 39 2.49 -16.84 9.54
N CYS A 40 2.30 -16.33 10.76
CA CYS A 40 1.81 -14.97 11.01
C CYS A 40 2.95 -13.96 10.82
N VAL A 41 3.35 -13.75 9.57
CA VAL A 41 4.34 -12.74 9.20
C VAL A 41 3.60 -11.47 8.79
N LYS A 42 4.09 -10.31 9.22
CA LYS A 42 3.64 -9.01 8.68
C LYS A 42 3.80 -9.06 7.17
N LYS A 43 2.68 -9.16 6.45
CA LYS A 43 2.70 -8.89 5.02
C LYS A 43 2.95 -7.40 4.94
N GLU A 44 4.14 -7.00 4.47
CA GLU A 44 4.32 -5.64 3.96
C GLU A 44 3.14 -5.41 3.02
N ASP A 45 2.33 -4.40 3.32
CA ASP A 45 1.10 -4.12 2.60
C ASP A 45 1.43 -3.94 1.11
N LYS A 46 1.33 -5.03 0.34
CA LYS A 46 1.29 -4.98 -1.12
C LYS A 46 -0.02 -4.33 -1.60
N SER A 47 -0.86 -3.84 -0.68
CA SER A 47 -2.01 -3.00 -0.98
C SER A 47 -1.58 -1.62 -1.47
N ASP A 48 -0.39 -1.12 -1.10
CA ASP A 48 0.19 0.10 -1.68
C ASP A 48 0.52 -0.06 -3.18
N LEU A 49 0.82 -1.28 -3.66
CA LEU A 49 1.06 -1.52 -5.10
C LEU A 49 -0.22 -1.46 -5.94
N LYS A 50 -1.41 -1.62 -5.33
CA LYS A 50 -2.68 -1.61 -6.07
C LYS A 50 -3.27 -0.21 -6.24
N LEU A 51 -2.73 0.80 -5.56
CA LEU A 51 -3.09 2.19 -5.80
C LEU A 51 -2.42 2.76 -7.05
N VAL A 52 -1.23 2.26 -7.41
CA VAL A 52 -0.51 2.72 -8.62
C VAL A 52 -1.16 2.21 -9.91
N ALA A 53 -1.87 1.09 -9.87
CA ALA A 53 -2.51 0.50 -11.05
C ALA A 53 -3.84 1.16 -11.46
N LYS A 54 -4.38 2.10 -10.65
CA LYS A 54 -5.58 2.86 -11.05
C LYS A 54 -5.27 4.14 -11.83
N ASN A 55 -4.02 4.61 -11.79
CA ASN A 55 -3.52 5.70 -12.62
C ASN A 55 -2.41 5.16 -13.54
N GLY A 56 -2.74 4.12 -14.31
CA GLY A 56 -1.87 3.50 -15.31
C GLY A 56 -1.60 4.39 -16.53
N GLU A 57 -1.41 5.68 -16.30
CA GLU A 57 -0.75 6.56 -17.25
C GLU A 57 0.69 6.63 -16.75
N VAL A 58 1.57 5.90 -17.43
CA VAL A 58 2.99 6.27 -17.41
C VAL A 58 2.99 7.72 -17.84
N GLN A 59 3.14 8.66 -16.90
CA GLN A 59 3.29 10.07 -17.23
C GLN A 59 4.61 10.18 -17.97
N ASN A 60 4.51 10.06 -19.30
CA ASN A 60 5.57 10.38 -20.22
C ASN A 60 5.59 11.90 -20.21
N TYR A 61 6.61 12.50 -19.57
CA TYR A 61 6.64 13.95 -19.42
C TYR A 61 6.63 14.58 -20.81
N GLU A 62 5.72 15.52 -21.03
CA GLU A 62 5.57 16.17 -22.33
C GLU A 62 6.84 16.95 -22.71
N PHE A 63 7.63 17.39 -21.71
CA PHE A 63 8.87 18.13 -21.86
C PHE A 63 9.96 17.60 -20.93
N GLU A 64 10.53 16.43 -21.25
CA GLU A 64 11.69 15.91 -20.52
C GLU A 64 12.93 16.80 -20.71
N THR A 65 13.51 17.24 -19.60
CA THR A 65 14.79 17.96 -19.53
C THR A 65 15.80 17.18 -18.68
N GLU A 66 17.06 17.63 -18.67
CA GLU A 66 18.11 17.01 -17.85
C GLU A 66 17.78 17.00 -16.35
N ASP A 67 16.99 17.98 -15.88
CA ASP A 67 16.53 18.09 -14.49
C ASP A 67 15.28 17.26 -14.19
N THR A 68 14.67 16.63 -15.19
CA THR A 68 13.45 15.84 -15.02
C THR A 68 13.74 14.46 -14.44
N VAL A 69 13.11 14.13 -13.31
CA VAL A 69 13.31 12.83 -12.65
C VAL A 69 12.46 11.75 -13.30
N LYS A 70 13.09 10.68 -13.78
CA LYS A 70 12.39 9.53 -14.39
C LYS A 70 11.35 8.91 -13.46
N PRO A 71 10.19 8.46 -13.98
CA PRO A 71 9.10 7.91 -13.17
C PRO A 71 9.51 6.64 -12.40
N GLU A 72 10.39 5.82 -12.98
CA GLU A 72 10.94 4.61 -12.33
C GLU A 72 11.68 4.96 -11.03
N LYS A 73 12.42 6.08 -11.03
CA LYS A 73 13.18 6.56 -9.87
C LYS A 73 12.25 7.21 -8.83
N LEU A 74 11.20 7.91 -9.27
CA LEU A 74 10.16 8.45 -8.37
C LEU A 74 9.41 7.34 -7.63
N ASN A 75 9.10 6.23 -8.31
CA ASN A 75 8.43 5.09 -7.69
C ASN A 75 9.21 4.48 -6.50
N LEU A 76 10.54 4.64 -6.45
CA LEU A 76 11.37 4.18 -5.33
C LEU A 76 11.03 4.94 -4.02
N LEU A 77 10.55 6.18 -4.12
CA LEU A 77 10.19 7.01 -2.95
C LEU A 77 9.04 6.40 -2.16
N ALA A 78 8.14 5.66 -2.81
CA ALA A 78 7.01 5.00 -2.16
C ALA A 78 7.44 3.98 -1.09
N PHE A 79 8.63 3.38 -1.24
CA PHE A 79 9.17 2.38 -0.31
C PHE A 79 10.23 2.94 0.63
N HIS A 80 10.65 4.20 0.45
CA HIS A 80 11.70 4.80 1.26
C HIS A 80 11.18 5.22 2.64
N LYS A 81 11.64 4.54 3.69
CA LYS A 81 11.17 4.74 5.08
C LYS A 81 11.30 6.17 5.57
N GLY A 82 12.42 6.85 5.26
CA GLY A 82 12.64 8.23 5.69
C GLY A 82 11.66 9.21 5.04
N VAL A 83 11.34 9.01 3.75
CA VAL A 83 10.38 9.86 3.03
C VAL A 83 8.98 9.61 3.54
N ARG A 84 8.58 8.35 3.75
CA ARG A 84 7.28 8.01 4.35
C ARG A 84 7.12 8.63 5.73
N HIS A 85 8.16 8.57 6.57
CA HIS A 85 8.14 9.20 7.89
C HIS A 85 7.99 10.72 7.80
N SER A 86 8.71 11.39 6.91
CA SER A 86 8.52 12.83 6.67
C SER A 86 7.08 13.14 6.23
N LEU A 87 6.50 12.32 5.37
CA LEU A 87 5.12 12.44 4.90
C LEU A 87 4.07 12.14 5.97
N GLU A 88 4.42 11.68 7.18
CA GLU A 88 3.49 11.62 8.32
C GLU A 88 3.09 13.04 8.79
N ASN A 89 3.96 14.03 8.54
CA ASN A 89 3.69 15.44 8.86
C ASN A 89 2.59 16.02 7.95
N ARG A 90 1.50 16.49 8.57
CA ARG A 90 0.36 17.09 7.84
C ARG A 90 0.74 18.35 7.08
N HIS A 91 1.48 19.26 7.70
CA HIS A 91 1.86 20.54 7.07
C HIS A 91 2.73 20.31 5.84
N LEU A 92 3.63 19.31 5.87
CA LEU A 92 4.42 18.95 4.70
C LEU A 92 3.53 18.45 3.55
N ARG A 93 2.52 17.62 3.85
CA ARG A 93 1.59 17.16 2.82
C ARG A 93 0.76 18.30 2.24
N ASP A 94 0.24 19.18 3.10
CA ASP A 94 -0.54 20.34 2.69
C ASP A 94 0.32 21.29 1.81
N MET A 95 1.61 21.45 2.15
CA MET A 95 2.56 22.23 1.35
C MET A 95 2.84 21.60 -0.02
N LEU A 96 3.05 20.28 -0.07
CA LEU A 96 3.26 19.55 -1.34
C LEU A 96 2.03 19.64 -2.25
N GLU A 97 0.83 19.50 -1.68
CA GLU A 97 -0.44 19.64 -2.43
C GLU A 97 -0.64 21.08 -2.94
N TYR A 98 -0.28 22.08 -2.14
CA TYR A 98 -0.28 23.48 -2.58
C TYR A 98 0.68 23.72 -3.74
N LEU A 99 1.91 23.18 -3.69
CA LEU A 99 2.89 23.31 -4.77
C LEU A 99 2.44 22.59 -6.05
N ASP A 100 1.86 21.40 -5.92
CA ASP A 100 1.37 20.60 -7.05
C ASP A 100 0.17 21.27 -7.76
N SER A 101 -0.69 21.94 -6.99
CA SER A 101 -1.85 22.68 -7.51
C SER A 101 -1.56 24.14 -7.86
N ALA A 102 -0.35 24.63 -7.62
CA ALA A 102 0.02 26.01 -7.88
C ALA A 102 -0.02 26.31 -9.39
N GLN A 103 -0.83 27.28 -9.77
CA GLN A 103 -1.02 27.67 -11.17
C GLN A 103 0.16 28.48 -11.73
N ASP A 104 0.99 29.02 -10.82
CA ASP A 104 2.23 29.73 -11.13
C ASP A 104 3.31 29.28 -10.10
N PRO A 105 4.12 28.26 -10.44
CA PRO A 105 5.14 27.72 -9.55
C PRO A 105 6.47 28.53 -9.56
N ALA A 106 6.42 29.82 -9.91
CA ALA A 106 7.61 30.68 -10.09
C ALA A 106 8.22 31.23 -8.79
#